data_AF-A0A671R5B2-F1
#
_entry.id   AF-A0A671R5B2-F1
#
_cell.length_a   1.000
_cell.length_b   1.000
_cell.length_c   1.000
_cell.angle_alpha   90.00
_cell.angle_beta   90.00
_cell.angle_gamma   90.00
#
_symmetry.space_group_name_H-M   'P 1'
#
loop_
_entity.id
_entity.type
_entity.pdbx_description
1 polymer ?
#
loop_
_entity_poly.entity_id
_entity_poly.type
_entity_poly.pdbx_seq_one_letter_code
_entity_poly.pdbx_strand_id
1 'polypeptide(L)'
;MIAGRYLAHQEGLPKLPVPPLQQTCEYYLAALTPIVDPEELNHTRKLLEEFQKPGGVGERLQKGLEQRTKKMENWLSDWWLQTAYLDYRMPVVVHSSPGVVLPRMEFSDRQGQMRYAAKLIAGVLDFKSMIDNETLPVEYLGGKPLCMNQYYQVLSSCRIPGTKRDTVVNYTLVKRPPTHITVVHNFQFFVLDVYNSDGTPLTIDQIYIQLEKIWNSSLQTNKEPIGILTSNHRNSWGKAYNNLIKDKTNKESVRAIQKSIFTVCLDAPMPRVSDDMYRTCAGVQMLHGGGSRWNSGNRWFDKTLQFIIGEDGTCGLIYEHAPAEGPPIVSLIDHVVEYMKKSEMVRTPMVPLRMPQKLRFHITPDIKKDIEEAKQNMNIMAHDLDMKVSVFSHFGKDFPKSQKMSPDAFIQMALQLAYYRIYKRCCPTYESASLRMFRLGRTDTIRSTSIDSDKFVKAMDDPAKHNTEKVALLDKAVKAHRAYTDMAIRGQAIDRHLLGLKLQAIEDLAALPEIFMDTSYAVVLHFNLSTSQVPAKTNCVMCFGPVVPDGYGVCYNPMDTHINFAVSAFNSCQDTNAARLAQALEDALLDIKTLLEQTPKAKL
;
A
#
# COMPACT_ATOMS: atom_id res chain seq x y z
N MET A 1 0.25 -17.50 26.56
CA MET A 1 0.24 -18.09 25.21
C MET A 1 -0.86 -19.14 25.13
N ILE A 2 -1.83 -18.96 24.23
CA ILE A 2 -2.71 -20.06 23.80
C ILE A 2 -2.03 -20.63 22.54
N ALA A 3 -0.95 -21.39 22.76
CA ALA A 3 -0.13 -21.89 21.66
C ALA A 3 -0.97 -22.72 20.68
N GLY A 4 -0.90 -22.39 19.39
CA GLY A 4 -1.55 -23.15 18.32
C GLY A 4 -2.89 -22.58 17.85
N ARG A 5 -3.41 -21.50 18.44
CA ARG A 5 -4.65 -20.84 17.96
C ARG A 5 -4.46 -20.27 16.55
N TYR A 6 -3.31 -19.63 16.30
CA TYR A 6 -2.98 -19.13 14.97
C TYR A 6 -2.84 -20.28 13.97
N LEU A 7 -2.09 -21.33 14.32
CA LEU A 7 -1.84 -22.46 13.43
C LEU A 7 -3.15 -23.16 13.04
N ALA A 8 -4.01 -23.48 14.02
CA ALA A 8 -5.29 -24.13 13.78
C ALA A 8 -6.20 -23.28 12.87
N HIS A 9 -6.19 -21.96 13.04
CA HIS A 9 -6.92 -21.04 12.16
C HIS A 9 -6.38 -21.07 10.73
N GLN A 10 -5.06 -20.99 10.53
CA GLN A 10 -4.45 -21.00 9.20
C GLN A 10 -4.62 -22.34 8.48
N GLU A 11 -4.58 -23.46 9.20
CA GLU A 11 -4.82 -24.80 8.65
C GLU A 11 -6.28 -25.02 8.23
N GLY A 12 -7.22 -24.34 8.88
CA GLY A 12 -8.64 -24.36 8.50
C GLY A 12 -9.00 -23.55 7.25
N LEU A 13 -8.07 -22.71 6.73
CA LEU A 13 -8.32 -21.90 5.54
C LEU A 13 -8.10 -22.71 4.25
N PRO A 14 -8.93 -22.48 3.20
CA PRO A 14 -8.71 -23.12 1.91
C PRO A 14 -7.40 -22.64 1.27
N LYS A 15 -6.78 -23.52 0.47
CA LYS A 15 -5.68 -23.11 -0.42
C LYS A 15 -6.21 -22.22 -1.54
N LEU A 16 -5.35 -21.35 -2.07
CA LEU A 16 -5.68 -20.54 -3.24
C LEU A 16 -5.97 -21.45 -4.45
N PRO A 17 -7.15 -21.33 -5.10
CA PRO A 17 -7.48 -22.15 -6.26
C PRO A 17 -6.66 -21.74 -7.48
N VAL A 18 -6.68 -22.59 -8.51
CA VAL A 18 -6.26 -22.26 -9.87
C VAL A 18 -7.54 -22.15 -10.70
N PRO A 19 -7.88 -20.98 -11.27
CA PRO A 19 -9.05 -20.85 -12.13
C PRO A 19 -8.99 -21.78 -13.35
N PRO A 20 -10.14 -22.15 -13.94
CA PRO A 20 -10.14 -22.86 -15.22
C PRO A 20 -9.46 -22.01 -16.31
N LEU A 21 -8.66 -22.67 -17.16
CA LEU A 21 -7.96 -22.00 -18.26
C LEU A 21 -8.92 -21.27 -19.21
N GLN A 22 -9.99 -21.95 -19.64
CA GLN A 22 -11.00 -21.38 -20.55
C GLN A 22 -11.65 -20.13 -19.96
N GLN A 23 -12.04 -20.17 -18.69
CA GLN A 23 -12.59 -19.01 -17.97
C GLN A 23 -11.63 -17.83 -18.04
N THR A 24 -10.34 -18.08 -17.84
CA THR A 24 -9.30 -17.04 -17.89
C THR A 24 -9.16 -16.43 -19.28
N CYS A 25 -9.16 -17.26 -20.33
CA CYS A 25 -9.12 -16.80 -21.72
C CYS A 25 -10.34 -15.92 -22.07
N GLU A 26 -11.54 -16.32 -21.66
CA GLU A 26 -12.79 -15.60 -21.93
C GLU A 26 -12.81 -14.23 -21.23
N TYR A 27 -12.49 -14.17 -19.94
CA TYR A 27 -12.43 -12.91 -19.20
C TYR A 27 -11.28 -12.02 -19.66
N TYR A 28 -10.17 -12.59 -20.14
CA TYR A 28 -9.07 -11.83 -20.70
C TYR A 28 -9.49 -11.08 -21.97
N LEU A 29 -10.18 -11.74 -22.91
CA LEU A 29 -10.74 -11.06 -24.09
C LEU A 29 -11.78 -10.00 -23.73
N ALA A 30 -12.64 -10.28 -22.75
CA ALA A 30 -13.63 -9.32 -22.28
C ALA A 30 -12.98 -8.05 -21.68
N ALA A 31 -11.89 -8.22 -20.94
CA ALA A 31 -11.12 -7.12 -20.34
C ALA A 31 -10.36 -6.29 -21.40
N LEU A 32 -9.94 -6.90 -22.51
CA LEU A 32 -9.28 -6.22 -23.62
C LEU A 32 -10.24 -5.41 -24.49
N THR A 33 -11.47 -5.89 -24.67
CA THR A 33 -12.47 -5.30 -25.58
C THR A 33 -12.61 -3.77 -25.49
N PRO A 34 -12.64 -3.13 -24.29
CA PRO A 34 -12.76 -1.67 -24.19
C PRO A 34 -11.43 -0.88 -24.33
N ILE A 35 -10.28 -1.54 -24.46
CA ILE A 35 -8.94 -0.90 -24.36
C ILE A 35 -7.99 -1.18 -25.52
N VAL A 36 -8.31 -2.10 -26.43
CA VAL A 36 -7.50 -2.39 -27.64
C VAL A 36 -8.34 -2.28 -28.91
N ASP A 37 -7.67 -2.11 -30.04
CA ASP A 37 -8.35 -2.01 -31.33
C ASP A 37 -8.94 -3.36 -31.79
N PRO A 38 -9.98 -3.35 -32.64
CA PRO A 38 -10.62 -4.59 -33.11
C PRO A 38 -9.67 -5.57 -33.81
N GLU A 39 -8.64 -5.06 -34.49
CA GLU A 39 -7.61 -5.87 -35.16
C GLU A 39 -6.71 -6.59 -34.15
N GLU A 40 -6.23 -5.87 -33.13
CA GLU A 40 -5.43 -6.41 -32.04
C GLU A 40 -6.23 -7.43 -31.22
N LEU A 41 -7.50 -7.14 -30.95
CA LEU A 41 -8.40 -8.07 -30.25
C LEU A 41 -8.58 -9.37 -31.04
N ASN A 42 -8.70 -9.27 -32.38
CA ASN A 42 -8.83 -10.45 -33.24
C ASN A 42 -7.53 -11.26 -33.33
N HIS A 43 -6.38 -10.58 -33.31
CA HIS A 43 -5.08 -11.23 -33.19
C HIS A 43 -4.97 -12.01 -31.87
N THR A 44 -5.25 -11.34 -30.75
CA THR A 44 -5.26 -11.97 -29.41
C THR A 44 -6.17 -13.19 -29.37
N ARG A 45 -7.37 -13.10 -29.97
CA ARG A 45 -8.33 -14.21 -30.02
C ARG A 45 -7.73 -15.46 -30.68
N LYS A 46 -7.06 -15.30 -31.81
CA LYS A 46 -6.38 -16.41 -32.51
C LYS A 46 -5.26 -17.02 -31.66
N LEU A 47 -4.48 -16.18 -30.96
CA LEU A 47 -3.44 -16.66 -30.05
C LEU A 47 -4.03 -17.47 -28.88
N LEU A 48 -5.14 -17.03 -28.31
CA LEU A 48 -5.82 -17.76 -27.22
C LEU A 48 -6.44 -19.06 -27.71
N GLU A 49 -7.04 -19.06 -28.91
CA GLU A 49 -7.56 -20.28 -29.54
C GLU A 49 -6.47 -21.33 -29.68
N GLU A 50 -5.26 -20.95 -30.13
CA GLU A 50 -4.09 -21.85 -30.18
C GLU A 50 -3.61 -22.27 -28.78
N PHE A 51 -3.49 -21.30 -27.87
CA PHE A 51 -2.98 -21.51 -26.52
C PHE A 51 -3.81 -22.55 -25.74
N GLN A 52 -5.13 -22.52 -25.90
CA GLN A 52 -6.08 -23.38 -25.18
C GLN A 52 -6.51 -24.65 -25.93
N LYS A 53 -5.92 -24.95 -27.11
CA LYS A 53 -6.24 -26.20 -27.82
C LYS A 53 -5.98 -27.42 -26.94
N PRO A 54 -6.77 -28.50 -27.09
CA PRO A 54 -6.47 -29.79 -26.44
C PRO A 54 -5.04 -30.25 -26.78
N GLY A 55 -4.23 -30.53 -25.77
CA GLY A 55 -2.80 -30.86 -25.90
C GLY A 55 -1.86 -29.66 -26.13
N GLY A 56 -2.42 -28.45 -26.20
CA GLY A 56 -1.71 -27.19 -26.42
C GLY A 56 -0.86 -26.75 -25.23
N VAL A 57 -0.18 -25.61 -25.40
CA VAL A 57 0.75 -25.08 -24.39
C VAL A 57 0.03 -24.70 -23.10
N GLY A 58 -1.13 -24.03 -23.21
CA GLY A 58 -1.90 -23.58 -22.06
C GLY A 58 -2.37 -24.73 -21.17
N GLU A 59 -2.81 -25.86 -21.74
CA GLU A 59 -3.22 -27.04 -20.95
C GLU A 59 -2.05 -27.64 -20.16
N ARG A 60 -0.84 -27.65 -20.74
CA ARG A 60 0.36 -28.12 -20.03
C ARG A 60 0.73 -27.20 -18.86
N LEU A 61 0.71 -25.89 -19.08
CA LEU A 61 1.00 -24.91 -18.04
C LEU A 61 -0.06 -24.95 -16.92
N GLN A 62 -1.33 -25.08 -17.27
CA GLN A 62 -2.44 -25.28 -16.32
C GLN A 62 -2.19 -26.48 -15.42
N LYS A 63 -1.82 -27.64 -16.00
CA LYS A 63 -1.49 -28.85 -15.23
C LYS A 63 -0.29 -28.62 -14.30
N GLY A 64 0.71 -27.84 -14.74
CA GLY A 64 1.84 -27.43 -13.91
C GLY A 64 1.40 -26.66 -12.66
N LEU A 65 0.53 -25.66 -12.82
CA LEU A 65 -0.03 -24.89 -11.71
C LEU A 65 -0.90 -25.73 -10.75
N GLU A 66 -1.70 -26.65 -11.28
CA GLU A 66 -2.49 -27.57 -10.47
C GLU A 66 -1.60 -28.51 -9.65
N GLN A 67 -0.50 -28.99 -10.23
CA GLN A 67 0.50 -29.78 -9.50
C GLN A 67 1.22 -28.94 -8.44
N ARG A 68 1.56 -27.69 -8.74
CA ARG A 68 2.16 -26.75 -7.80
C ARG A 68 1.25 -26.52 -6.59
N THR A 69 -0.05 -26.36 -6.81
CA THR A 69 -1.07 -26.20 -5.75
C THR A 69 -1.14 -27.39 -4.81
N LYS A 70 -0.89 -28.62 -5.30
CA LYS A 70 -0.80 -29.82 -4.44
C LYS A 70 0.44 -29.79 -3.54
N LYS A 71 1.57 -29.30 -4.06
CA LYS A 71 2.88 -29.30 -3.38
C LYS A 71 3.07 -28.15 -2.39
N MET A 72 2.41 -27.02 -2.60
CA MET A 72 2.61 -25.79 -1.81
C MET A 72 1.41 -25.45 -0.93
N GLU A 73 1.61 -24.65 0.10
CA GLU A 73 0.50 -24.08 0.91
C GLU A 73 -0.34 -23.09 0.09
N ASN A 74 0.34 -22.32 -0.76
CA ASN A 74 -0.23 -21.38 -1.70
C ASN A 74 0.70 -21.32 -2.91
N TRP A 75 0.18 -21.64 -4.10
CA TRP A 75 1.00 -21.78 -5.31
C TRP A 75 1.60 -20.45 -5.80
N LEU A 76 1.02 -19.32 -5.40
CA LEU A 76 1.36 -17.98 -5.88
C LEU A 76 2.26 -17.20 -4.91
N SER A 77 2.23 -17.49 -3.61
CA SER A 77 2.81 -16.61 -2.57
C SER A 77 4.28 -16.21 -2.82
N ASP A 78 5.15 -17.18 -3.08
CA ASP A 78 6.57 -16.91 -3.31
C ASP A 78 6.81 -16.17 -4.62
N TRP A 79 6.08 -16.55 -5.68
CA TRP A 79 6.16 -15.90 -6.98
C TRP A 79 5.70 -14.45 -6.90
N TRP A 80 4.55 -14.18 -6.28
CA TRP A 80 4.04 -12.83 -6.13
C TRP A 80 4.97 -11.95 -5.29
N LEU A 81 5.46 -12.45 -4.16
CA LEU A 81 6.41 -11.70 -3.33
C LEU A 81 7.68 -11.34 -4.12
N GLN A 82 8.21 -12.30 -4.88
CA GLN A 82 9.41 -12.10 -5.68
C GLN A 82 9.19 -11.09 -6.80
N THR A 83 8.19 -11.32 -7.67
CA THR A 83 8.02 -10.52 -8.89
C THR A 83 7.47 -9.12 -8.61
N ALA A 84 6.53 -8.97 -7.68
CA ALA A 84 5.90 -7.68 -7.41
C ALA A 84 6.78 -6.76 -6.56
N TYR A 85 7.66 -7.32 -5.71
CA TYR A 85 8.41 -6.51 -4.73
C TYR A 85 9.92 -6.76 -4.75
N LEU A 86 10.38 -8.01 -4.57
CA LEU A 86 11.81 -8.26 -4.31
C LEU A 86 12.69 -8.08 -5.56
N ASP A 87 12.14 -8.40 -6.73
CA ASP A 87 12.75 -8.17 -8.04
C ASP A 87 12.43 -6.78 -8.61
N TYR A 88 11.49 -6.04 -8.01
CA TYR A 88 11.20 -4.67 -8.41
C TYR A 88 12.34 -3.74 -7.96
N ARG A 89 13.03 -3.14 -8.94
CA ARG A 89 14.31 -2.42 -8.71
C ARG A 89 14.18 -0.91 -8.59
N MET A 90 13.02 -0.35 -8.92
CA MET A 90 12.74 1.05 -8.65
C MET A 90 12.82 1.34 -7.13
N PRO A 91 13.18 2.57 -6.74
CA PRO A 91 13.11 3.00 -5.35
C PRO A 91 11.82 2.55 -4.66
N VAL A 92 11.91 2.08 -3.40
CA VAL A 92 10.69 1.76 -2.65
C VAL A 92 9.86 3.00 -2.34
N VAL A 93 10.51 4.16 -2.25
CA VAL A 93 9.87 5.45 -2.01
C VAL A 93 9.08 5.86 -3.25
N VAL A 94 7.85 6.35 -3.06
CA VAL A 94 6.87 6.68 -4.11
C VAL A 94 6.35 5.45 -4.89
N HIS A 95 7.23 4.60 -5.42
CA HIS A 95 6.86 3.53 -6.35
C HIS A 95 6.39 2.23 -5.71
N SER A 96 6.57 2.03 -4.40
CA SER A 96 6.21 0.76 -3.75
C SER A 96 5.58 0.94 -2.37
N SER A 97 6.24 1.70 -1.48
CA SER A 97 5.87 1.90 -0.08
C SER A 97 4.76 2.95 0.04
N PRO A 98 3.54 2.58 0.46
CA PRO A 98 2.47 3.54 0.60
C PRO A 98 2.63 4.39 1.87
N GLY A 99 2.30 5.68 1.77
CA GLY A 99 2.18 6.59 2.90
C GLY A 99 0.73 6.64 3.40
N VAL A 100 0.52 6.89 4.68
CA VAL A 100 -0.81 7.07 5.29
C VAL A 100 -0.82 8.37 6.08
N VAL A 101 -1.77 9.25 5.76
CA VAL A 101 -2.01 10.51 6.46
C VAL A 101 -3.10 10.30 7.51
N LEU A 102 -2.77 10.55 8.77
CA LEU A 102 -3.71 10.51 9.89
C LEU A 102 -4.33 11.90 10.13
N PRO A 103 -5.42 11.99 10.91
CA PRO A 103 -5.94 13.28 11.36
C PRO A 103 -4.85 14.14 12.02
N ARG A 104 -4.85 15.43 11.70
CA ARG A 104 -3.96 16.41 12.34
C ARG A 104 -4.19 16.42 13.85
N MET A 105 -3.10 16.46 14.60
CA MET A 105 -3.15 16.52 16.06
C MET A 105 -3.10 17.97 16.56
N GLU A 106 -3.77 18.21 17.70
CA GLU A 106 -3.86 19.52 18.35
C GLU A 106 -2.89 19.62 19.54
N PHE A 107 -1.58 19.51 19.28
CA PHE A 107 -0.57 19.92 20.26
C PHE A 107 0.15 21.19 19.78
N SER A 108 0.49 22.06 20.73
CA SER A 108 1.09 23.37 20.48
C SER A 108 2.58 23.45 20.82
N ASP A 109 3.15 22.38 21.39
CA ASP A 109 4.53 22.37 21.84
C ASP A 109 5.21 20.99 21.72
N ARG A 110 6.52 20.99 21.97
CA ARG A 110 7.38 19.82 22.01
C ARG A 110 6.89 18.77 23.02
N GLN A 111 6.40 19.21 24.18
CA GLN A 111 5.93 18.28 25.20
C GLN A 111 4.73 17.48 24.68
N GLY A 112 3.77 18.15 24.05
CA GLY A 112 2.62 17.52 23.40
C GLY A 112 3.03 16.56 22.29
N GLN A 113 3.99 16.92 21.43
CA GLN A 113 4.53 16.03 20.40
C GLN A 113 5.11 14.73 21.01
N MET A 114 5.97 14.86 22.04
CA MET A 114 6.58 13.70 22.70
C MET A 114 5.54 12.86 23.45
N ARG A 115 4.54 13.49 24.08
CA ARG A 115 3.43 12.79 24.74
C ARG A 115 2.61 11.99 23.74
N TYR A 116 2.30 12.59 22.59
CA TYR A 116 1.60 11.89 21.51
C TYR A 116 2.41 10.70 20.99
N ALA A 117 3.70 10.90 20.70
CA ALA A 117 4.59 9.83 20.27
C ALA A 117 4.67 8.69 21.30
N ALA A 118 4.72 9.00 22.59
CA ALA A 118 4.72 8.01 23.66
C ALA A 118 3.40 7.20 23.72
N LYS A 119 2.25 7.87 23.58
CA LYS A 119 0.93 7.20 23.49
C LYS A 119 0.81 6.31 22.27
N LEU A 120 1.30 6.77 21.12
CA LEU A 120 1.35 5.99 19.88
C LEU A 120 2.19 4.72 20.07
N ILE A 121 3.40 4.86 20.63
CA ILE A 121 4.29 3.73 20.90
C ILE A 121 3.59 2.71 21.80
N ALA A 122 2.99 3.16 22.90
CA ALA A 122 2.25 2.28 23.82
C ALA A 122 1.09 1.55 23.11
N GLY A 123 0.32 2.25 22.25
CA GLY A 123 -0.75 1.63 21.47
C GLY A 123 -0.26 0.57 20.48
N VAL A 124 0.90 0.78 19.84
CA VAL A 124 1.49 -0.23 18.94
C VAL A 124 1.97 -1.45 19.74
N LEU A 125 2.51 -1.26 20.95
CA LEU A 125 2.92 -2.36 21.82
C LEU A 125 1.73 -3.15 22.38
N ASP A 126 0.61 -2.48 22.65
CA ASP A 126 -0.66 -3.12 22.99
C ASP A 126 -1.16 -4.01 21.84
N PHE A 127 -1.11 -3.51 20.59
CA PHE A 127 -1.40 -4.32 19.42
C PHE A 127 -0.43 -5.49 19.24
N LYS A 128 0.87 -5.25 19.44
CA LYS A 128 1.91 -6.30 19.39
C LYS A 128 1.64 -7.40 20.43
N SER A 129 1.19 -7.04 21.62
CA SER A 129 0.83 -8.03 22.65
C SER A 129 -0.22 -9.02 22.15
N MET A 130 -1.19 -8.56 21.35
CA MET A 130 -2.18 -9.44 20.73
C MET A 130 -1.60 -10.37 19.66
N ILE A 131 -0.60 -9.89 18.92
CA ILE A 131 0.14 -10.71 17.94
C ILE A 131 0.98 -11.77 18.66
N ASP A 132 1.82 -11.36 19.61
CA ASP A 132 2.73 -12.25 20.33
C ASP A 132 1.99 -13.35 21.10
N ASN A 133 0.80 -13.04 21.62
CA ASN A 133 -0.01 -13.98 22.38
C ASN A 133 -1.00 -14.80 21.51
N GLU A 134 -1.00 -14.59 20.20
CA GLU A 134 -1.99 -15.16 19.26
C GLU A 134 -3.45 -14.87 19.67
N THR A 135 -3.69 -13.70 20.28
CA THR A 135 -5.03 -13.27 20.74
C THR A 135 -5.71 -12.29 19.81
N LEU A 136 -5.02 -11.83 18.76
CA LEU A 136 -5.60 -10.95 17.73
C LEU A 136 -6.90 -11.55 17.17
N PRO A 137 -8.03 -10.80 17.18
CA PRO A 137 -9.30 -11.29 16.68
C PRO A 137 -9.22 -11.71 15.21
N VAL A 138 -9.82 -12.86 14.90
CA VAL A 138 -9.98 -13.31 13.52
C VAL A 138 -10.91 -12.35 12.78
N GLU A 139 -10.49 -11.93 11.60
CA GLU A 139 -11.30 -11.09 10.72
C GLU A 139 -12.14 -11.96 9.76
N TYR A 140 -13.28 -11.41 9.33
CA TYR A 140 -14.23 -12.10 8.46
C TYR A 140 -14.67 -11.21 7.30
N LEU A 141 -14.92 -11.80 6.14
CA LEU A 141 -15.56 -11.17 4.99
C LEU A 141 -16.72 -12.05 4.53
N GLY A 142 -17.94 -11.51 4.52
CA GLY A 142 -19.13 -12.29 4.14
C GLY A 142 -19.34 -13.57 4.97
N GLY A 143 -18.97 -13.53 6.25
CA GLY A 143 -19.03 -14.70 7.15
C GLY A 143 -17.90 -15.73 6.96
N LYS A 144 -16.96 -15.50 6.04
CA LYS A 144 -15.80 -16.38 5.83
C LYS A 144 -14.58 -15.86 6.59
N PRO A 145 -13.82 -16.73 7.28
CA PRO A 145 -12.60 -16.34 7.98
C PRO A 145 -11.52 -15.85 7.01
N LEU A 146 -10.70 -14.90 7.46
CA LEU A 146 -9.57 -14.36 6.70
C LEU A 146 -8.22 -14.84 7.27
N CYS A 147 -7.23 -14.95 6.38
CA CYS A 147 -5.84 -15.20 6.70
C CYS A 147 -5.27 -14.05 7.52
N MET A 148 -4.68 -14.42 8.66
CA MET A 148 -4.05 -13.49 9.59
C MET A 148 -2.53 -13.36 9.41
N ASN A 149 -1.91 -14.07 8.45
CA ASN A 149 -0.44 -14.16 8.33
C ASN A 149 0.23 -12.78 8.20
N GLN A 150 -0.36 -11.87 7.43
CA GLN A 150 0.22 -10.55 7.17
C GLN A 150 0.45 -9.74 8.47
N TYR A 151 -0.39 -9.87 9.50
CA TYR A 151 -0.18 -9.22 10.80
C TYR A 151 1.11 -9.65 11.48
N TYR A 152 1.52 -10.91 11.29
CA TYR A 152 2.74 -11.47 11.87
C TYR A 152 3.99 -11.12 11.05
N GLN A 153 3.82 -10.43 9.91
CA GLN A 153 4.92 -10.01 9.04
C GLN A 153 5.28 -8.53 9.17
N VAL A 154 4.42 -7.69 9.78
CA VAL A 154 4.62 -6.22 9.77
C VAL A 154 5.54 -5.69 10.88
N LEU A 155 5.54 -6.32 12.06
CA LEU A 155 6.38 -5.93 13.18
C LEU A 155 7.70 -6.70 13.18
N SER A 156 8.76 -6.07 13.69
CA SER A 156 10.10 -6.63 13.81
C SER A 156 10.66 -7.15 12.47
N SER A 157 10.23 -6.57 11.35
CA SER A 157 10.67 -6.94 10.01
C SER A 157 11.33 -5.77 9.28
N CYS A 158 12.12 -6.11 8.26
CA CYS A 158 12.82 -5.14 7.44
C CYS A 158 13.13 -5.78 6.08
N ARG A 159 13.06 -4.98 5.02
CA ARG A 159 13.64 -5.33 3.73
C ARG A 159 15.17 -5.21 3.80
N ILE A 160 15.86 -6.08 3.07
CA ILE A 160 17.32 -6.08 2.95
C ILE A 160 17.65 -5.90 1.46
N PRO A 161 18.42 -4.87 1.08
CA PRO A 161 18.76 -4.65 -0.31
C PRO A 161 19.76 -5.70 -0.79
N GLY A 162 19.52 -6.24 -1.97
CA GLY A 162 20.46 -7.12 -2.67
C GLY A 162 20.85 -6.54 -4.02
N THR A 163 21.94 -7.04 -4.62
CA THR A 163 22.46 -6.52 -5.90
C THR A 163 21.63 -6.96 -7.10
N LYS A 164 20.92 -8.08 -7.01
CA LYS A 164 19.99 -8.59 -8.03
C LYS A 164 18.54 -8.56 -7.56
N ARG A 165 18.32 -9.06 -6.34
CA ARG A 165 17.02 -9.24 -5.71
C ARG A 165 17.15 -8.91 -4.23
N ASP A 166 16.14 -8.27 -3.66
CA ASP A 166 16.08 -7.96 -2.24
C ASP A 166 15.55 -9.16 -1.43
N THR A 167 15.67 -9.12 -0.11
CA THR A 167 15.01 -10.09 0.78
C THR A 167 14.24 -9.38 1.87
N VAL A 168 13.35 -10.10 2.56
CA VAL A 168 12.67 -9.61 3.76
C VAL A 168 13.11 -10.50 4.92
N VAL A 169 13.47 -9.88 6.03
CA VAL A 169 13.74 -10.57 7.30
C VAL A 169 12.66 -10.22 8.31
N ASN A 170 12.25 -11.22 9.09
CA ASN A 170 11.32 -11.06 10.20
C ASN A 170 11.93 -11.66 11.46
N TYR A 171 12.09 -10.84 12.49
CA TYR A 171 12.75 -11.22 13.75
C TYR A 171 11.76 -11.61 14.85
N THR A 172 10.47 -11.73 14.57
CA THR A 172 9.44 -12.04 15.58
C THR A 172 9.57 -13.47 16.13
N LEU A 173 9.92 -14.45 15.28
CA LEU A 173 9.99 -15.88 15.65
C LEU A 173 11.40 -16.37 16.01
N VAL A 174 12.36 -15.47 16.20
CA VAL A 174 13.73 -15.86 16.61
C VAL A 174 13.79 -16.16 18.12
N LYS A 175 14.78 -16.95 18.56
CA LYS A 175 14.94 -17.38 19.98
C LYS A 175 14.85 -16.24 21.01
N ARG A 176 15.25 -15.02 20.63
CA ARG A 176 15.15 -13.81 21.45
C ARG A 176 14.56 -12.69 20.59
N PRO A 177 13.23 -12.53 20.59
CA PRO A 177 12.58 -11.46 19.83
C PRO A 177 13.10 -10.08 20.25
N PRO A 178 13.16 -9.12 19.33
CA PRO A 178 13.55 -7.75 19.63
C PRO A 178 12.60 -7.09 20.64
N THR A 179 13.15 -6.38 21.61
CA THR A 179 12.42 -5.64 22.65
C THR A 179 12.59 -4.13 22.54
N HIS A 180 13.12 -3.65 21.41
CA HIS A 180 13.44 -2.24 21.18
C HIS A 180 12.78 -1.70 19.92
N ILE A 181 12.52 -0.39 19.91
CA ILE A 181 12.19 0.36 18.70
C ILE A 181 13.41 1.18 18.27
N THR A 182 13.35 1.71 17.05
CA THR A 182 14.25 2.77 16.62
C THR A 182 13.54 4.11 16.58
N VAL A 183 14.18 5.14 17.12
CA VAL A 183 13.69 6.53 17.01
C VAL A 183 14.69 7.30 16.17
N VAL A 184 14.21 8.08 15.22
CA VAL A 184 15.02 8.97 14.39
C VAL A 184 14.58 10.42 14.56
N HIS A 185 15.54 11.29 14.84
CA HIS A 185 15.35 12.73 14.99
C HIS A 185 16.59 13.45 14.45
N ASN A 186 16.39 14.45 13.59
CA ASN A 186 17.47 15.16 12.90
C ASN A 186 18.50 14.19 12.28
N PHE A 187 18.00 13.17 11.58
CA PHE A 187 18.76 12.14 10.87
C PHE A 187 19.58 11.19 11.76
N GLN A 188 19.40 11.26 13.08
CA GLN A 188 20.15 10.48 14.05
C GLN A 188 19.27 9.39 14.64
N PHE A 189 19.73 8.14 14.53
CA PHE A 189 18.98 6.98 15.01
C PHE A 189 19.37 6.60 16.43
N PHE A 190 18.39 6.13 17.20
CA PHE A 190 18.54 5.70 18.57
C PHE A 190 17.82 4.37 18.79
N VAL A 191 18.40 3.50 19.60
CA VAL A 191 17.74 2.33 20.16
C VAL A 191 17.02 2.74 21.44
N LEU A 192 15.72 2.49 21.47
CA LEU A 192 14.89 2.66 22.65
C LEU A 192 14.32 1.29 23.03
N ASP A 193 14.81 0.71 24.12
CA ASP A 193 14.15 -0.45 24.74
C ASP A 193 12.77 -0.03 25.23
N VAL A 194 11.75 -0.82 24.88
CA VAL A 194 10.35 -0.54 25.20
C VAL A 194 9.72 -1.58 26.12
N TYR A 195 10.55 -2.47 26.66
CA TYR A 195 10.20 -3.42 27.70
C TYR A 195 11.17 -3.30 28.86
N ASN A 196 10.64 -3.43 30.08
CA ASN A 196 11.41 -3.59 31.30
C ASN A 196 12.12 -4.96 31.33
N SER A 197 13.05 -5.15 32.26
CA SER A 197 13.78 -6.41 32.43
C SER A 197 12.90 -7.59 32.82
N ASP A 198 11.72 -7.33 33.41
CA ASP A 198 10.70 -8.34 33.75
C ASP A 198 9.80 -8.72 32.56
N GLY A 199 10.00 -8.09 31.39
CA GLY A 199 9.21 -8.31 30.18
C GLY A 199 7.92 -7.48 30.09
N THR A 200 7.63 -6.61 31.06
CA THR A 200 6.49 -5.68 30.96
C THR A 200 6.79 -4.52 30.01
N PRO A 201 5.83 -4.03 29.22
CA PRO A 201 6.05 -2.87 28.36
C PRO A 201 6.28 -1.61 29.22
N LEU A 202 7.10 -0.68 28.71
CA LEU A 202 7.24 0.63 29.34
C LEU A 202 5.91 1.39 29.32
N THR A 203 5.65 2.18 30.38
CA THR A 203 4.50 3.08 30.44
C THR A 203 4.69 4.29 29.52
N ILE A 204 3.60 5.01 29.25
CA ILE A 204 3.62 6.26 28.45
C ILE A 204 4.58 7.29 29.08
N ASP A 205 4.58 7.44 30.40
CA ASP A 205 5.49 8.36 31.12
C ASP A 205 6.96 7.94 30.95
N GLN A 206 7.25 6.65 31.07
CA GLN A 206 8.60 6.11 30.88
C GLN A 206 9.09 6.35 29.46
N ILE A 207 8.25 6.09 28.44
CA ILE A 207 8.58 6.34 27.03
C ILE A 207 8.80 7.83 26.79
N TYR A 208 7.92 8.70 27.29
CA TYR A 208 8.03 10.16 27.15
C TYR A 208 9.41 10.67 27.64
N ILE A 209 9.85 10.24 28.82
CA ILE A 209 11.16 10.65 29.38
C ILE A 209 12.32 10.19 28.48
N GLN A 210 12.21 8.99 27.91
CA GLN A 210 13.23 8.46 27.00
C GLN A 210 13.25 9.22 25.67
N LEU A 211 12.09 9.65 25.17
CA LEU A 211 12.00 10.52 23.99
C LEU A 211 12.60 11.90 24.26
N GLU A 212 12.38 12.50 25.43
CA GLU A 212 13.05 13.76 25.80
C GLU A 212 14.59 13.62 25.82
N LYS A 213 15.11 12.51 26.36
CA LYS A 213 16.56 12.21 26.32
C LYS A 213 17.09 12.10 24.88
N ILE A 214 16.33 11.45 23.99
CA ILE A 214 16.69 11.30 22.57
C ILE A 214 16.73 12.67 21.89
N TRP A 215 15.68 13.47 22.06
CA TRP A 215 15.56 14.80 21.48
C TRP A 215 16.73 15.71 21.91
N ASN A 216 17.01 15.78 23.22
CA ASN A 216 18.14 16.54 23.77
C ASN A 216 19.51 16.06 23.23
N SER A 217 19.63 14.78 22.87
CA SER A 217 20.87 14.18 22.34
C SER A 217 21.07 14.35 20.83
N SER A 218 20.13 15.03 20.15
CA SER A 218 20.07 15.14 18.69
C SER A 218 19.62 16.52 18.19
N LEU A 219 19.85 17.58 18.98
CA LEU A 219 19.51 18.96 18.59
C LEU A 219 20.28 19.47 17.36
N GLN A 220 21.47 18.92 17.10
CA GLN A 220 22.27 19.31 15.94
C GLN A 220 21.70 18.69 14.65
N THR A 221 21.46 19.54 13.65
CA THR A 221 20.99 19.19 12.31
C THR A 221 22.12 18.98 11.29
N ASN A 222 23.38 19.10 11.72
CA ASN A 222 24.57 19.00 10.86
C ASN A 222 25.08 17.58 10.63
N LYS A 223 24.25 16.55 10.88
CA LYS A 223 24.63 15.15 10.66
C LYS A 223 24.29 14.71 9.26
N GLU A 224 25.11 13.83 8.72
CA GLU A 224 24.86 13.25 7.41
C GLU A 224 23.59 12.40 7.43
N PRO A 225 22.68 12.57 6.46
CA PRO A 225 21.39 11.89 6.44
C PRO A 225 21.54 10.46 5.93
N ILE A 226 22.19 9.58 6.69
CA ILE A 226 22.49 8.20 6.27
C ILE A 226 21.24 7.42 5.83
N GLY A 227 20.09 7.71 6.44
CA GLY A 227 18.80 7.11 6.11
C GLY A 227 18.35 7.38 4.67
N ILE A 228 18.81 8.46 4.04
CA ILE A 228 18.44 8.80 2.66
C ILE A 228 18.97 7.77 1.64
N LEU A 229 20.02 7.01 1.97
CA LEU A 229 20.54 5.96 1.11
C LEU A 229 19.49 4.90 0.76
N THR A 230 18.59 4.60 1.70
CA THR A 230 17.54 3.58 1.52
C THR A 230 16.46 4.02 0.51
N SER A 231 16.47 5.29 0.10
CA SER A 231 15.54 5.83 -0.88
C SER A 231 15.99 5.69 -2.31
N ASN A 232 17.22 5.26 -2.56
CA ASN A 232 17.77 5.18 -3.90
C ASN A 232 17.24 3.93 -4.64
N HIS A 233 17.50 3.87 -5.96
CA HIS A 233 17.23 2.69 -6.78
C HIS A 233 17.87 1.45 -6.15
N ARG A 234 17.16 0.31 -6.15
CA ARG A 234 17.51 -0.85 -5.32
C ARG A 234 18.89 -1.43 -5.66
N ASN A 235 19.33 -1.32 -6.92
CA ASN A 235 20.69 -1.74 -7.32
C ASN A 235 21.78 -0.81 -6.76
N SER A 236 21.54 0.51 -6.75
CA SER A 236 22.46 1.50 -6.20
C SER A 236 22.51 1.37 -4.68
N TRP A 237 21.34 1.26 -4.04
CA TRP A 237 21.25 1.02 -2.61
C TRP A 237 21.89 -0.32 -2.21
N GLY A 238 21.70 -1.41 -2.97
CA GLY A 238 22.37 -2.68 -2.69
C GLY A 238 23.90 -2.60 -2.70
N LYS A 239 24.49 -1.77 -3.58
CA LYS A 239 25.94 -1.52 -3.60
C LYS A 239 26.38 -0.67 -2.40
N ALA A 240 25.70 0.44 -2.16
CA ALA A 240 25.99 1.34 -1.04
C ALA A 240 25.80 0.66 0.33
N TYR A 241 24.76 -0.16 0.48
CA TYR A 241 24.51 -0.99 1.66
C TYR A 241 25.67 -1.93 1.96
N ASN A 242 26.15 -2.67 0.95
CA ASN A 242 27.28 -3.58 1.09
C ASN A 242 28.56 -2.83 1.50
N ASN A 243 28.75 -1.60 1.03
CA ASN A 243 29.86 -0.76 1.46
C ASN A 243 29.69 -0.28 2.90
N LEU A 244 28.50 0.21 3.25
CA LEU A 244 28.14 0.73 4.56
C LEU A 244 28.42 -0.27 5.68
N ILE A 245 28.04 -1.54 5.49
CA ILE A 245 28.15 -2.59 6.52
C ILE A 245 29.53 -3.25 6.61
N LYS A 246 30.54 -2.78 5.85
CA LYS A 246 31.93 -3.23 6.02
C LYS A 246 32.50 -2.77 7.35
N ASP A 247 32.16 -1.55 7.77
CA ASP A 247 32.53 -1.03 9.08
C ASP A 247 31.68 -1.72 10.18
N LYS A 248 32.35 -2.12 11.27
CA LYS A 248 31.71 -2.87 12.36
C LYS A 248 30.62 -2.04 13.06
N THR A 249 30.89 -0.77 13.33
CA THR A 249 29.95 0.13 14.01
C THR A 249 28.73 0.41 13.13
N ASN A 250 28.93 0.67 11.84
CA ASN A 250 27.84 0.83 10.87
C ASN A 250 26.98 -0.42 10.80
N LYS A 251 27.60 -1.60 10.70
CA LYS A 251 26.89 -2.89 10.65
C LYS A 251 26.05 -3.13 11.90
N GLU A 252 26.58 -2.81 13.08
CA GLU A 252 25.84 -2.92 14.35
C GLU A 252 24.64 -1.96 14.38
N SER A 253 24.82 -0.71 13.97
CA SER A 253 23.76 0.30 13.85
C SER A 253 22.66 -0.14 12.87
N VAL A 254 23.03 -0.57 11.66
CA VAL A 254 22.09 -1.10 10.66
C VAL A 254 21.32 -2.30 11.22
N ARG A 255 22.01 -3.25 11.88
CA ARG A 255 21.36 -4.43 12.45
C ARG A 255 20.37 -4.06 13.54
N ALA A 256 20.65 -3.04 14.35
CA ALA A 256 19.72 -2.54 15.35
C ALA A 256 18.45 -1.96 14.72
N ILE A 257 18.57 -1.22 13.60
CA ILE A 257 17.42 -0.71 12.82
C ILE A 257 16.63 -1.85 12.19
N GLN A 258 17.29 -2.80 11.54
CA GLN A 258 16.62 -3.94 10.91
C GLN A 258 15.83 -4.77 11.91
N LYS A 259 16.36 -4.97 13.12
CA LYS A 259 15.72 -5.73 14.19
C LYS A 259 14.64 -4.98 14.97
N SER A 260 14.60 -3.65 14.95
CA SER A 260 13.66 -2.91 15.79
C SER A 260 12.21 -3.33 15.53
N ILE A 261 11.33 -3.24 16.52
CA ILE A 261 9.92 -3.65 16.34
C ILE A 261 9.26 -2.79 15.25
N PHE A 262 9.49 -1.48 15.30
CA PHE A 262 9.13 -0.48 14.30
C PHE A 262 10.03 0.75 14.48
N THR A 263 9.91 1.74 13.59
CA THR A 263 10.60 3.03 13.71
C THR A 263 9.62 4.17 14.01
N VAL A 264 10.06 5.13 14.81
CA VAL A 264 9.37 6.41 15.05
C VAL A 264 10.24 7.55 14.52
N CYS A 265 9.67 8.39 13.67
CA CYS A 265 10.31 9.55 13.06
C CYS A 265 9.76 10.82 13.72
N LEU A 266 10.60 11.54 14.43
CA LEU A 266 10.29 12.84 15.01
C LEU A 266 10.71 13.90 13.99
N ASP A 267 9.73 14.45 13.29
CA ASP A 267 9.93 15.28 12.10
C ASP A 267 9.94 16.76 12.44
N ALA A 268 10.85 17.47 11.77
CA ALA A 268 10.85 18.93 11.74
C ALA A 268 9.64 19.44 10.94
N PRO A 269 9.19 20.69 11.19
CA PRO A 269 8.08 21.28 10.45
C PRO A 269 8.40 21.43 8.96
N MET A 270 7.41 21.16 8.12
CA MET A 270 7.46 21.43 6.68
C MET A 270 7.16 22.92 6.40
N PRO A 271 7.45 23.44 5.19
CA PRO A 271 7.03 24.79 4.79
C PRO A 271 5.56 25.04 5.09
N ARG A 272 5.24 26.21 5.66
CA ARG A 272 3.86 26.61 5.87
C ARG A 272 3.16 26.75 4.53
N VAL A 273 1.98 26.14 4.44
CA VAL A 273 1.08 26.20 3.29
C VAL A 273 -0.30 26.65 3.74
N SER A 274 -1.18 26.95 2.79
CA SER A 274 -2.60 27.18 3.10
C SER A 274 -3.24 25.92 3.67
N ASP A 275 -4.32 26.09 4.44
CA ASP A 275 -5.04 24.96 5.05
C ASP A 275 -5.58 23.98 3.99
N ASP A 276 -5.96 24.46 2.80
CA ASP A 276 -6.39 23.62 1.67
C ASP A 276 -5.28 22.70 1.14
N MET A 277 -4.01 23.12 1.27
CA MET A 277 -2.85 22.36 0.84
C MET A 277 -2.27 21.47 1.95
N TYR A 278 -2.66 21.69 3.21
CA TYR A 278 -2.12 20.95 4.36
C TYR A 278 -2.13 19.43 4.13
N ARG A 279 -3.28 18.86 3.72
CA ARG A 279 -3.40 17.40 3.52
C ARG A 279 -2.51 16.88 2.40
N THR A 280 -2.31 17.69 1.36
CA THR A 280 -1.43 17.36 0.25
C THR A 280 0.02 17.36 0.70
N CYS A 281 0.45 18.39 1.45
CA CYS A 281 1.78 18.44 2.04
C CYS A 281 2.02 17.32 3.05
N ALA A 282 1.02 16.95 3.84
CA ALA A 282 1.08 15.79 4.73
C ALA A 282 1.26 14.49 3.93
N GLY A 283 0.55 14.29 2.82
CA GLY A 283 0.74 13.15 1.91
C GLY A 283 2.17 13.06 1.38
N VAL A 284 2.71 14.17 0.88
CA VAL A 284 4.10 14.31 0.41
C VAL A 284 5.11 13.99 1.53
N GLN A 285 4.90 14.52 2.74
CA GLN A 285 5.77 14.28 3.90
C GLN A 285 5.74 12.81 4.35
N MET A 286 4.56 12.17 4.36
CA MET A 286 4.44 10.75 4.73
C MET A 286 5.06 9.86 3.66
N LEU A 287 4.86 10.16 2.37
CA LEU A 287 5.29 9.29 1.28
C LEU A 287 6.80 9.33 1.03
N HIS A 288 7.45 10.50 1.12
CA HIS A 288 8.89 10.61 0.85
C HIS A 288 9.64 11.60 1.73
N GLY A 289 8.99 12.34 2.63
CA GLY A 289 9.64 13.27 3.57
C GLY A 289 9.99 14.64 3.00
N GLY A 290 9.48 14.98 1.80
CA GLY A 290 9.59 16.33 1.21
C GLY A 290 10.87 16.66 0.43
N GLY A 291 11.89 15.79 0.45
CA GLY A 291 13.17 15.99 -0.24
C GLY A 291 14.36 16.06 0.71
N SER A 292 15.58 16.10 0.16
CA SER A 292 16.81 15.94 0.94
C SER A 292 17.10 17.05 1.96
N ARG A 293 16.47 18.22 1.79
CA ARG A 293 16.59 19.37 2.71
C ARG A 293 15.61 19.31 3.88
N TRP A 294 14.64 18.41 3.82
CA TRP A 294 13.55 18.27 4.78
C TRP A 294 13.70 16.95 5.55
N ASN A 295 12.64 16.14 5.62
CA ASN A 295 12.56 14.96 6.46
C ASN A 295 12.91 13.65 5.73
N SER A 296 13.28 13.66 4.44
CA SER A 296 13.63 12.42 3.70
C SER A 296 14.81 11.66 4.29
N GLY A 297 15.76 12.35 4.90
CA GLY A 297 16.88 11.73 5.62
C GLY A 297 16.49 11.18 7.00
N ASN A 298 15.33 11.57 7.52
CA ASN A 298 14.81 11.22 8.85
C ASN A 298 13.98 9.93 8.77
N ARG A 299 14.43 8.97 7.96
CA ARG A 299 13.72 7.74 7.57
C ARG A 299 14.70 6.59 7.38
N TRP A 300 14.18 5.37 7.47
CA TRP A 300 14.83 4.16 6.97
C TRP A 300 13.81 3.37 6.16
N PHE A 301 13.70 3.66 4.87
CA PHE A 301 12.63 3.18 3.98
C PHE A 301 12.58 1.66 3.78
N ASP A 302 13.63 0.93 4.13
CA ASP A 302 13.58 -0.53 4.18
C ASP A 302 12.79 -1.07 5.39
N LYS A 303 12.54 -0.23 6.41
CA LYS A 303 11.82 -0.64 7.61
C LYS A 303 10.34 -0.78 7.29
N THR A 304 9.77 -1.93 7.64
CA THR A 304 8.37 -2.26 7.33
C THR A 304 7.39 -1.25 7.91
N LEU A 305 7.60 -0.76 9.13
CA LEU A 305 6.71 0.22 9.76
C LEU A 305 7.52 1.42 10.27
N GLN A 306 7.15 2.61 9.80
CA GLN A 306 7.69 3.88 10.25
C GLN A 306 6.55 4.84 10.59
N PHE A 307 6.33 5.12 11.87
CA PHE A 307 5.38 6.15 12.31
C PHE A 307 6.07 7.50 12.29
N ILE A 308 5.37 8.53 11.80
CA ILE A 308 5.91 9.85 11.59
C ILE A 308 5.07 10.84 12.41
N ILE A 309 5.75 11.64 13.23
CA ILE A 309 5.13 12.66 14.08
C ILE A 309 5.87 13.99 13.84
N GLY A 310 5.24 14.90 13.10
CA GLY A 310 5.72 16.26 12.87
C GLY A 310 5.48 17.18 14.06
N GLU A 311 6.32 18.20 14.20
CA GLU A 311 6.18 19.24 15.24
C GLU A 311 4.91 20.10 15.10
N ASP A 312 4.30 20.13 13.91
CA ASP A 312 3.13 20.96 13.55
C ASP A 312 1.77 20.24 13.71
N GLY A 313 1.80 19.06 14.32
CA GLY A 313 0.63 18.18 14.48
C GLY A 313 0.41 17.21 13.31
N THR A 314 1.19 17.30 12.23
CA THR A 314 1.12 16.35 11.12
C THR A 314 1.56 14.97 11.59
N CYS A 315 0.76 13.93 11.37
CA CYS A 315 1.15 12.58 11.71
C CYS A 315 0.64 11.56 10.69
N GLY A 316 1.29 10.40 10.70
CA GLY A 316 1.01 9.34 9.75
C GLY A 316 2.01 8.21 9.86
N LEU A 317 2.08 7.41 8.80
CA LEU A 317 3.10 6.39 8.66
C LEU A 317 3.48 6.18 7.20
N ILE A 318 4.60 5.51 6.98
CA ILE A 318 4.94 4.85 5.73
C ILE A 318 5.27 3.40 6.03
N TYR A 319 4.86 2.50 5.15
CA TYR A 319 5.15 1.08 5.31
C TYR A 319 5.76 0.46 4.04
N GLU A 320 6.71 -0.46 4.24
CA GLU A 320 7.29 -1.24 3.15
C GLU A 320 6.29 -2.34 2.76
N HIS A 321 6.03 -2.49 1.46
CA HIS A 321 4.87 -3.21 0.94
C HIS A 321 5.07 -4.73 0.83
N ALA A 322 6.33 -5.21 0.75
CA ALA A 322 6.60 -6.64 0.59
C ALA A 322 5.98 -7.52 1.70
N PRO A 323 5.92 -7.14 2.99
CA PRO A 323 5.39 -8.01 4.05
C PRO A 323 3.85 -8.05 4.13
N ALA A 324 3.14 -6.98 3.75
CA ALA A 324 1.69 -6.88 3.93
C ALA A 324 1.03 -5.86 3.00
N GLU A 325 -0.28 -6.06 2.79
CA GLU A 325 -1.17 -5.11 2.10
C GLU A 325 -1.72 -4.03 3.06
N GLY A 326 -2.57 -3.13 2.55
CA GLY A 326 -3.20 -2.07 3.34
C GLY A 326 -4.10 -2.51 4.51
N PRO A 327 -4.94 -3.57 4.42
CA PRO A 327 -5.88 -3.90 5.50
C PRO A 327 -5.22 -4.19 6.86
N PRO A 328 -4.13 -5.00 6.97
CA PRO A 328 -3.43 -5.15 8.25
C PRO A 328 -2.89 -3.86 8.85
N ILE A 329 -2.41 -2.95 8.00
CA ILE A 329 -1.89 -1.65 8.40
C ILE A 329 -3.01 -0.79 8.97
N VAL A 330 -4.17 -0.77 8.32
CA VAL A 330 -5.32 0.01 8.79
C VAL A 330 -5.96 -0.57 10.05
N SER A 331 -6.08 -1.89 10.19
CA SER A 331 -6.54 -2.49 11.45
C SER A 331 -5.59 -2.13 12.61
N LEU A 332 -4.27 -2.07 12.36
CA LEU A 332 -3.30 -1.57 13.35
C LEU A 332 -3.54 -0.09 13.67
N ILE A 333 -3.71 0.76 12.65
CA ILE A 333 -3.96 2.20 12.85
C ILE A 333 -5.24 2.42 13.68
N ASP A 334 -6.33 1.76 13.32
CA ASP A 334 -7.62 1.88 14.02
C ASP A 334 -7.48 1.50 15.49
N HIS A 335 -6.73 0.42 15.78
CA HIS A 335 -6.44 0.02 17.15
C HIS A 335 -5.62 1.07 17.91
N VAL A 336 -4.55 1.57 17.30
CA VAL A 336 -3.66 2.56 17.93
C VAL A 336 -4.40 3.87 18.18
N VAL A 337 -5.16 4.37 17.22
CA VAL A 337 -5.97 5.60 17.36
C VAL A 337 -7.01 5.44 18.47
N GLU A 338 -7.67 4.29 18.56
CA GLU A 338 -8.62 4.03 19.64
C GLU A 338 -7.94 3.91 21.00
N TYR A 339 -6.77 3.26 21.06
CA TYR A 339 -5.97 3.18 22.27
C TYR A 339 -5.59 4.56 22.81
N MET A 340 -5.19 5.48 21.93
CA MET A 340 -4.77 6.84 22.31
C MET A 340 -5.88 7.70 22.92
N LYS A 341 -7.16 7.33 22.73
CA LYS A 341 -8.31 8.03 23.35
C LYS A 341 -8.54 7.64 24.81
N LYS A 342 -7.97 6.52 25.28
CA LYS A 342 -8.17 6.03 26.64
C LYS A 342 -7.54 6.99 27.66
N SER A 343 -8.28 7.27 28.74
CA SER A 343 -7.78 8.05 29.88
C SER A 343 -6.73 7.25 30.65
N GLU A 344 -5.67 7.93 31.09
CA GLU A 344 -4.58 7.31 31.86
C GLU A 344 -5.07 6.94 33.27
N MET A 345 -4.98 5.67 33.65
CA MET A 345 -5.46 5.20 34.97
C MET A 345 -4.36 4.96 36.00
N VAL A 346 -3.08 4.87 35.61
CA VAL A 346 -2.00 4.48 36.53
C VAL A 346 -0.71 5.27 36.27
N ARG A 347 -0.31 6.10 37.24
CA ARG A 347 1.05 6.63 37.34
C ARG A 347 1.90 5.64 38.13
N THR A 348 2.74 4.87 37.44
CA THR A 348 3.69 3.97 38.09
C THR A 348 4.89 4.78 38.62
N PRO A 349 5.43 4.46 39.81
CA PRO A 349 6.65 5.11 40.31
C PRO A 349 7.80 5.01 39.29
N MET A 350 8.45 6.14 39.00
CA MET A 350 9.57 6.17 38.06
C MET A 350 10.78 5.43 38.62
N VAL A 351 11.16 4.34 37.96
CA VAL A 351 12.45 3.68 38.15
C VAL A 351 13.48 4.30 37.20
N PRO A 352 14.76 4.46 37.58
CA PRO A 352 15.79 4.97 36.69
C PRO A 352 15.92 4.15 35.40
N LEU A 353 15.69 4.79 34.26
CA LEU A 353 15.81 4.19 32.93
C LEU A 353 17.18 4.49 32.30
N ARG A 354 17.76 3.48 31.64
CA ARG A 354 19.03 3.60 30.90
C ARG A 354 18.90 4.62 29.77
N MET A 355 20.00 5.30 29.45
CA MET A 355 20.05 6.24 28.33
C MET A 355 19.84 5.49 27.00
N PRO A 356 18.93 5.96 26.11
CA PRO A 356 18.79 5.38 24.77
C PRO A 356 20.11 5.40 24.01
N GLN A 357 20.47 4.26 23.41
CA GLN A 357 21.75 4.12 22.72
C GLN A 357 21.69 4.83 21.37
N LYS A 358 22.54 5.84 21.18
CA LYS A 358 22.73 6.50 19.87
C LYS A 358 23.44 5.55 18.90
N LEU A 359 22.83 5.33 17.74
CA LEU A 359 23.41 4.54 16.66
C LEU A 359 24.34 5.43 15.84
N ARG A 360 25.63 5.14 15.89
CA ARG A 360 26.67 5.91 15.21
C ARG A 360 26.95 5.32 13.84
N PHE A 361 27.31 6.21 12.91
CA PHE A 361 27.76 5.84 11.59
C PHE A 361 29.11 6.51 11.29
N HIS A 362 30.10 5.70 10.94
CA HIS A 362 31.38 6.14 10.39
C HIS A 362 31.19 6.45 8.91
N ILE A 363 31.33 7.73 8.58
CA ILE A 363 31.15 8.25 7.22
C ILE A 363 32.52 8.34 6.55
N THR A 364 32.77 7.47 5.58
CA THR A 364 33.94 7.54 4.69
C THR A 364 33.63 8.45 3.48
N PRO A 365 34.66 8.87 2.71
CA PRO A 365 34.43 9.61 1.46
C PRO A 365 33.50 8.89 0.48
N ASP A 366 33.60 7.56 0.37
CA ASP A 366 32.73 6.76 -0.48
C ASP A 366 31.27 6.78 -0.01
N ILE A 367 31.02 6.58 1.30
CA ILE A 367 29.67 6.66 1.87
C ILE A 367 29.10 8.07 1.70
N LYS A 368 29.93 9.09 1.87
CA LYS A 368 29.52 10.48 1.64
C LYS A 368 29.10 10.72 0.19
N LYS A 369 29.83 10.16 -0.78
CA LYS A 369 29.46 10.19 -2.20
C LYS A 369 28.12 9.48 -2.44
N ASP A 370 27.93 8.29 -1.90
CA ASP A 370 26.67 7.55 -2.00
C ASP A 370 25.49 8.36 -1.43
N ILE A 371 25.71 9.10 -0.33
CA ILE A 371 24.70 9.98 0.28
C ILE A 371 24.35 11.14 -0.67
N GLU A 372 25.34 11.80 -1.28
CA GLU A 372 25.07 12.91 -2.21
C GLU A 372 24.33 12.42 -3.47
N GLU A 373 24.68 11.25 -4.01
CA GLU A 373 23.94 10.64 -5.12
C GLU A 373 22.48 10.32 -4.72
N ALA A 374 22.28 9.77 -3.52
CA ALA A 374 20.93 9.50 -3.00
C ALA A 374 20.11 10.78 -2.77
N LYS A 375 20.74 11.89 -2.33
CA LYS A 375 20.08 13.20 -2.22
C LYS A 375 19.61 13.71 -3.57
N GLN A 376 20.44 13.62 -4.60
CA GLN A 376 20.09 14.04 -5.97
C GLN A 376 18.88 13.23 -6.48
N ASN A 377 18.93 11.90 -6.38
CA ASN A 377 17.85 11.04 -6.84
C ASN A 377 16.55 11.27 -6.05
N MET A 378 16.63 11.44 -4.73
CA MET A 378 15.48 11.80 -3.89
C MET A 378 14.84 13.12 -4.33
N ASN A 379 15.64 14.15 -4.63
CA ASN A 379 15.11 15.44 -5.05
C ASN A 379 14.47 15.38 -6.43
N ILE A 380 15.02 14.59 -7.36
CA ILE A 380 14.40 14.33 -8.68
C ILE A 380 13.03 13.67 -8.48
N MET A 381 12.95 12.59 -7.69
CA MET A 381 11.68 11.92 -7.42
C MET A 381 10.66 12.82 -6.71
N ALA A 382 11.10 13.59 -5.71
CA ALA A 382 10.24 14.49 -4.95
C ALA A 382 9.69 15.63 -5.84
N HIS A 383 10.47 16.10 -6.82
CA HIS A 383 10.01 17.11 -7.78
C HIS A 383 9.10 16.52 -8.85
N ASP A 384 9.33 15.26 -9.26
CA ASP A 384 8.53 14.64 -10.30
C ASP A 384 7.15 14.18 -9.82
N LEU A 385 6.95 13.95 -8.52
CA LEU A 385 5.65 13.57 -7.98
C LEU A 385 4.66 14.76 -7.94
N ASP A 386 3.54 14.62 -8.65
CA ASP A 386 2.35 15.45 -8.46
C ASP A 386 1.38 14.72 -7.52
N MET A 387 0.85 15.42 -6.52
CA MET A 387 -0.08 14.85 -5.55
C MET A 387 -1.19 15.83 -5.19
N LYS A 388 -2.41 15.32 -5.12
CA LYS A 388 -3.57 16.02 -4.57
C LYS A 388 -4.27 15.12 -3.57
N VAL A 389 -4.34 15.57 -2.32
CA VAL A 389 -5.15 14.93 -1.28
C VAL A 389 -6.35 15.81 -0.99
N SER A 390 -7.56 15.26 -1.11
CA SER A 390 -8.83 15.98 -0.95
C SER A 390 -9.84 15.20 -0.10
N VAL A 391 -10.82 15.94 0.43
CA VAL A 391 -11.96 15.39 1.16
C VAL A 391 -13.20 15.72 0.36
N PHE A 392 -13.83 14.70 -0.22
CA PHE A 392 -15.12 14.83 -0.87
C PHE A 392 -16.21 14.86 0.22
N SER A 393 -16.72 16.06 0.54
CA SER A 393 -17.60 16.29 1.69
C SER A 393 -19.09 16.25 1.36
N HIS A 394 -19.48 15.98 0.12
CA HIS A 394 -20.88 16.06 -0.33
C HIS A 394 -21.72 14.86 0.11
N PHE A 395 -21.11 13.67 0.14
CA PHE A 395 -21.69 12.42 0.65
C PHE A 395 -20.59 11.36 0.85
N GLY A 396 -20.93 10.25 1.49
CA GLY A 396 -20.03 9.11 1.67
C GLY A 396 -20.67 7.81 1.19
N LYS A 397 -20.53 6.75 1.98
CA LYS A 397 -21.18 5.46 1.69
C LYS A 397 -22.70 5.53 1.81
N ASP A 398 -23.24 6.50 2.54
CA ASP A 398 -24.66 6.72 2.75
C ASP A 398 -25.45 6.84 1.44
N PHE A 399 -25.00 7.68 0.50
CA PHE A 399 -25.71 7.91 -0.74
C PHE A 399 -25.75 6.68 -1.67
N PRO A 400 -24.62 6.04 -2.05
CA PRO A 400 -24.68 4.83 -2.88
C PRO A 400 -25.50 3.70 -2.23
N LYS A 401 -25.42 3.54 -0.90
CA LYS A 401 -26.25 2.56 -0.18
C LYS A 401 -27.74 2.88 -0.27
N SER A 402 -28.13 4.16 -0.18
CA SER A 402 -29.53 4.59 -0.37
C SER A 402 -30.07 4.22 -1.76
N GLN A 403 -29.19 4.17 -2.76
CA GLN A 403 -29.48 3.77 -4.13
C GLN A 403 -29.34 2.25 -4.37
N LYS A 404 -29.11 1.46 -3.31
CA LYS A 404 -28.85 0.01 -3.34
C LYS A 404 -27.63 -0.37 -4.21
N MET A 405 -26.63 0.51 -4.27
CA MET A 405 -25.37 0.30 -4.99
C MET A 405 -24.22 0.04 -4.01
N SER A 406 -23.21 -0.71 -4.46
CA SER A 406 -21.96 -0.83 -3.70
C SER A 406 -21.23 0.52 -3.73
N PRO A 407 -20.86 1.12 -2.57
CA PRO A 407 -20.12 2.38 -2.56
C PRO A 407 -18.79 2.30 -3.32
N ASP A 408 -18.11 1.16 -3.24
CA ASP A 408 -16.83 0.94 -3.91
C ASP A 408 -17.00 0.94 -5.44
N ALA A 409 -17.92 0.12 -5.95
CA ALA A 409 -18.25 0.09 -7.37
C ALA A 409 -18.76 1.45 -7.91
N PHE A 410 -19.51 2.18 -7.09
CA PHE A 410 -19.95 3.54 -7.43
C PHE A 410 -18.77 4.49 -7.63
N ILE A 411 -17.80 4.49 -6.71
CA ILE A 411 -16.58 5.31 -6.80
C ILE A 411 -15.75 4.91 -8.01
N GLN A 412 -15.60 3.60 -8.27
CA GLN A 412 -14.87 3.09 -9.43
C GLN A 412 -15.52 3.53 -10.74
N MET A 413 -16.85 3.51 -10.86
CA MET A 413 -17.54 4.03 -12.05
C MET A 413 -17.40 5.55 -12.20
N ALA A 414 -17.41 6.31 -11.10
CA ALA A 414 -17.12 7.74 -11.13
C ALA A 414 -15.68 8.02 -11.62
N LEU A 415 -14.72 7.20 -11.20
CA LEU A 415 -13.33 7.31 -11.67
C LEU A 415 -13.19 6.97 -13.16
N GLN A 416 -13.88 5.94 -13.65
CA GLN A 416 -13.92 5.64 -15.09
C GLN A 416 -14.51 6.81 -15.89
N LEU A 417 -15.59 7.42 -15.39
CA LEU A 417 -16.22 8.60 -16.02
C LEU A 417 -15.27 9.80 -16.03
N ALA A 418 -14.61 10.09 -14.91
CA ALA A 418 -13.63 11.18 -14.80
C ALA A 418 -12.48 11.02 -15.79
N TYR A 419 -11.91 9.81 -15.88
CA TYR A 419 -10.84 9.52 -16.84
C TYR A 419 -11.34 9.66 -18.29
N TYR A 420 -12.50 9.09 -18.62
CA TYR A 420 -13.07 9.20 -19.96
C TYR A 420 -13.36 10.64 -20.35
N ARG A 421 -13.82 11.49 -19.42
CA ARG A 421 -14.05 12.92 -19.67
C ARG A 421 -12.78 13.66 -20.07
N ILE A 422 -11.66 13.34 -19.41
CA ILE A 422 -10.36 13.95 -19.67
C ILE A 422 -9.75 13.46 -20.98
N TYR A 423 -9.75 12.15 -21.22
CA TYR A 423 -8.95 11.52 -22.29
C TYR A 423 -9.75 11.02 -23.48
N LYS A 424 -11.09 10.99 -23.38
CA LYS A 424 -12.02 10.47 -24.41
C LYS A 424 -11.72 9.03 -24.83
N ARG A 425 -11.11 8.25 -23.93
CA ARG A 425 -10.82 6.82 -24.07
C ARG A 425 -10.84 6.14 -22.70
N CYS A 426 -11.08 4.83 -22.70
CA CYS A 426 -10.84 3.99 -21.54
C CYS A 426 -9.34 3.65 -21.44
N CYS A 427 -8.90 3.19 -20.27
CA CYS A 427 -7.54 2.73 -20.06
C CYS A 427 -7.52 1.47 -19.17
N PRO A 428 -6.43 0.68 -19.19
CA PRO A 428 -6.25 -0.40 -18.23
C PRO A 428 -6.28 0.14 -16.79
N THR A 429 -7.26 -0.33 -16.00
CA THR A 429 -7.44 0.06 -14.59
C THR A 429 -7.23 -1.12 -13.66
N TYR A 430 -6.31 -0.97 -12.71
CA TYR A 430 -6.07 -1.90 -11.61
C TYR A 430 -6.83 -1.46 -10.36
N GLU A 431 -7.48 -2.40 -9.71
CA GLU A 431 -7.96 -2.27 -8.34
C GLU A 431 -7.52 -3.50 -7.51
N SER A 432 -7.07 -3.27 -6.29
CA SER A 432 -6.59 -4.35 -5.42
C SER A 432 -7.73 -5.18 -4.84
N ALA A 433 -7.74 -6.49 -5.09
CA ALA A 433 -8.68 -7.44 -4.49
C ALA A 433 -7.98 -8.29 -3.43
N SER A 434 -8.48 -8.29 -2.19
CA SER A 434 -7.91 -9.12 -1.12
C SER A 434 -8.21 -10.62 -1.35
N LEU A 435 -7.15 -11.44 -1.38
CA LEU A 435 -7.25 -12.90 -1.42
C LEU A 435 -7.18 -13.55 -0.03
N ARG A 436 -7.33 -12.77 1.04
CA ARG A 436 -7.19 -13.27 2.42
C ARG A 436 -8.21 -14.36 2.80
N MET A 437 -9.24 -14.63 2.00
CA MET A 437 -10.08 -15.82 2.19
C MET A 437 -9.31 -17.15 2.03
N PHE A 438 -8.11 -17.10 1.44
CA PHE A 438 -7.23 -18.23 1.23
C PHE A 438 -5.98 -18.14 2.12
N ARG A 439 -5.43 -19.31 2.49
CA ARG A 439 -4.17 -19.42 3.23
C ARG A 439 -3.05 -18.68 2.48
N LEU A 440 -2.34 -17.81 3.20
CA LEU A 440 -1.29 -16.92 2.67
C LEU A 440 -1.75 -15.99 1.53
N GLY A 441 -3.05 -15.78 1.36
CA GLY A 441 -3.58 -14.90 0.32
C GLY A 441 -3.11 -13.45 0.47
N ARG A 442 -2.63 -12.89 -0.65
CA ARG A 442 -2.26 -11.48 -0.80
C ARG A 442 -3.34 -10.76 -1.60
N THR A 443 -3.11 -10.54 -2.89
CA THR A 443 -4.02 -9.80 -3.77
C THR A 443 -4.18 -10.44 -5.13
N ASP A 444 -5.34 -10.20 -5.74
CA ASP A 444 -5.57 -10.29 -7.18
C ASP A 444 -6.00 -8.91 -7.71
N THR A 445 -6.32 -8.84 -9.00
CA THR A 445 -6.71 -7.62 -9.69
C THR A 445 -8.20 -7.62 -9.98
N ILE A 446 -8.89 -6.55 -9.58
CA ILE A 446 -10.17 -6.16 -10.16
C ILE A 446 -9.86 -5.22 -11.33
N ARG A 447 -10.47 -5.50 -12.49
CA ARG A 447 -10.36 -4.66 -13.67
C ARG A 447 -11.59 -3.77 -13.76
N SER A 448 -11.46 -2.53 -13.30
CA SER A 448 -12.60 -1.59 -13.27
C SER A 448 -13.08 -1.19 -14.66
N THR A 449 -12.19 -1.23 -15.65
CA THR A 449 -12.52 -1.01 -17.05
C THR A 449 -13.06 -2.29 -17.67
N SER A 450 -14.32 -2.21 -18.11
CA SER A 450 -15.09 -3.30 -18.68
C SER A 450 -15.95 -2.81 -19.83
N ILE A 451 -16.55 -3.74 -20.57
CA ILE A 451 -17.52 -3.43 -21.63
C ILE A 451 -18.69 -2.59 -21.08
N ASP A 452 -19.13 -2.87 -19.85
CA ASP A 452 -20.26 -2.16 -19.25
C ASP A 452 -19.87 -0.78 -18.73
N SER A 453 -18.67 -0.61 -18.16
CA SER A 453 -18.17 0.72 -17.79
C SER A 453 -17.94 1.60 -19.03
N ASP A 454 -17.39 1.05 -20.12
CA ASP A 454 -17.19 1.75 -21.39
C ASP A 454 -18.52 2.28 -21.95
N LYS A 455 -19.56 1.43 -21.98
CA LYS A 455 -20.90 1.84 -22.42
C LYS A 455 -21.49 2.93 -21.54
N PHE A 456 -21.32 2.83 -20.22
CA PHE A 456 -21.81 3.83 -19.28
C PHE A 456 -21.12 5.19 -19.51
N VAL A 457 -19.79 5.23 -19.53
CA VAL A 457 -19.06 6.51 -19.64
C VAL A 457 -19.30 7.21 -20.98
N LYS A 458 -19.45 6.43 -22.07
CA LYS A 458 -19.83 6.96 -23.39
C LYS A 458 -21.23 7.55 -23.41
N ALA A 459 -22.19 6.93 -22.71
CA ALA A 459 -23.57 7.39 -22.69
C ALA A 459 -23.82 8.56 -21.73
N MET A 460 -23.03 8.69 -20.66
CA MET A 460 -23.25 9.69 -19.60
C MET A 460 -23.31 11.12 -20.14
N ASP A 461 -22.37 11.49 -21.01
CA ASP A 461 -22.27 12.84 -21.59
C ASP A 461 -22.88 12.94 -22.99
N ASP A 462 -23.52 11.88 -23.50
CA ASP A 462 -24.21 11.91 -24.79
C ASP A 462 -25.57 12.60 -24.65
N PRO A 463 -25.82 13.73 -25.35
CA PRO A 463 -27.11 14.44 -25.30
C PRO A 463 -28.25 13.67 -25.98
N ALA A 464 -27.95 12.70 -26.86
CA ALA A 464 -28.98 11.86 -27.49
C ALA A 464 -29.52 10.78 -26.55
N LYS A 465 -28.88 10.54 -25.40
CA LYS A 465 -29.26 9.51 -24.43
C LYS A 465 -30.18 10.07 -23.35
N HIS A 466 -31.30 9.39 -23.11
CA HIS A 466 -32.21 9.74 -22.03
C HIS A 466 -31.63 9.36 -20.67
N ASN A 467 -31.97 10.11 -19.61
CA ASN A 467 -31.49 9.83 -18.25
C ASN A 467 -31.85 8.41 -17.77
N THR A 468 -32.99 7.87 -18.18
CA THR A 468 -33.40 6.48 -17.88
C THR A 468 -32.43 5.45 -18.47
N GLU A 469 -31.93 5.68 -19.68
CA GLU A 469 -30.92 4.84 -20.33
C GLU A 469 -29.56 4.99 -19.62
N LYS A 470 -29.15 6.21 -19.29
CA LYS A 470 -27.90 6.48 -18.55
C LYS A 470 -27.89 5.77 -17.18
N VAL A 471 -29.00 5.83 -16.44
CA VAL A 471 -29.16 5.13 -15.15
C VAL A 471 -29.12 3.61 -15.33
N ALA A 472 -29.76 3.07 -16.37
CA ALA A 472 -29.70 1.63 -16.65
C ALA A 472 -28.28 1.15 -16.95
N LEU A 473 -27.51 1.93 -17.72
CA LEU A 473 -26.11 1.63 -18.02
C LEU A 473 -25.22 1.75 -16.79
N LEU A 474 -25.41 2.77 -15.95
CA LEU A 474 -24.73 2.91 -14.67
C LEU A 474 -25.01 1.72 -13.75
N ASP A 475 -26.28 1.35 -13.57
CA ASP A 475 -26.69 0.22 -12.72
C ASP A 475 -26.06 -1.09 -13.21
N LYS A 476 -25.99 -1.29 -14.54
CA LYS A 476 -25.30 -2.43 -15.14
C LYS A 476 -23.79 -2.41 -14.87
N ALA A 477 -23.13 -1.27 -15.06
CA ALA A 477 -21.70 -1.14 -14.85
C ALA A 477 -21.30 -1.34 -13.39
N VAL A 478 -22.06 -0.78 -12.44
CA VAL A 478 -21.89 -0.99 -11.00
C VAL A 478 -22.06 -2.47 -10.62
N LYS A 479 -23.06 -3.15 -11.20
CA LYS A 479 -23.28 -4.59 -10.96
C LYS A 479 -22.17 -5.45 -11.56
N ALA A 480 -21.70 -5.11 -12.76
CA ALA A 480 -20.60 -5.81 -13.42
C ALA A 480 -19.29 -5.69 -12.62
N HIS A 481 -18.97 -4.48 -12.14
CA HIS A 481 -17.84 -4.25 -11.24
C HIS A 481 -17.97 -5.08 -9.96
N ARG A 482 -19.11 -5.01 -9.28
CA ARG A 482 -19.35 -5.80 -8.06
C ARG A 482 -19.22 -7.31 -8.30
N ALA A 483 -19.74 -7.81 -9.42
CA ALA A 483 -19.62 -9.22 -9.77
C ALA A 483 -18.15 -9.62 -9.99
N TYR A 484 -17.36 -8.75 -10.62
CA TYR A 484 -15.92 -8.96 -10.78
C TYR A 484 -15.19 -8.93 -9.43
N THR A 485 -15.55 -8.01 -8.52
CA THR A 485 -15.02 -7.96 -7.15
C THR A 485 -15.31 -9.26 -6.41
N ASP A 486 -16.55 -9.74 -6.44
CA ASP A 486 -16.95 -11.01 -5.81
C ASP A 486 -16.21 -12.22 -6.41
N MET A 487 -15.93 -12.19 -7.72
CA MET A 487 -15.12 -13.19 -8.41
C MET A 487 -13.65 -13.13 -7.96
N ALA A 488 -13.06 -11.94 -7.89
CA ALA A 488 -11.67 -11.74 -7.52
C ALA A 488 -11.38 -12.18 -6.08
N ILE A 489 -12.21 -11.79 -5.10
CA ILE A 489 -12.03 -12.21 -3.70
C ILE A 489 -12.20 -13.72 -3.50
N ARG A 490 -12.88 -14.41 -4.42
CA ARG A 490 -13.02 -15.87 -4.46
C ARG A 490 -11.90 -16.55 -5.26
N GLY A 491 -10.85 -15.83 -5.62
CA GLY A 491 -9.69 -16.37 -6.33
C GLY A 491 -10.01 -16.82 -7.75
N GLN A 492 -10.96 -16.15 -8.41
CA GLN A 492 -11.39 -16.47 -9.78
C GLN A 492 -11.06 -15.37 -10.80
N ALA A 493 -10.31 -14.35 -10.38
CA ALA A 493 -9.77 -13.33 -11.29
C ALA A 493 -8.59 -13.88 -12.11
N ILE A 494 -8.26 -13.16 -13.19
CA ILE A 494 -7.40 -13.69 -14.25
C ILE A 494 -5.93 -13.28 -14.13
N ASP A 495 -5.64 -12.16 -13.48
CA ASP A 495 -4.31 -11.53 -13.54
C ASP A 495 -3.23 -12.38 -12.87
N ARG A 496 -3.50 -12.87 -11.66
CA ARG A 496 -2.55 -13.77 -10.99
C ARG A 496 -2.47 -15.12 -11.69
N HIS A 497 -3.55 -15.59 -12.30
CA HIS A 497 -3.54 -16.82 -13.06
C HIS A 497 -2.67 -16.72 -14.32
N LEU A 498 -2.84 -15.66 -15.12
CA LEU A 498 -2.00 -15.38 -16.29
C LEU A 498 -0.52 -15.22 -15.90
N LEU A 499 -0.23 -14.52 -14.80
CA LEU A 499 1.13 -14.44 -14.24
C LEU A 499 1.66 -15.84 -13.87
N GLY A 500 0.85 -16.66 -13.22
CA GLY A 500 1.18 -18.04 -12.87
C GLY A 500 1.57 -18.86 -14.10
N LEU A 501 0.75 -18.81 -15.15
CA LEU A 501 1.00 -19.55 -16.40
C LEU A 501 2.31 -19.08 -17.05
N LYS A 502 2.57 -17.77 -17.07
CA LYS A 502 3.84 -17.20 -17.55
C LYS A 502 5.04 -17.69 -16.75
N LEU A 503 4.96 -17.69 -15.42
CA LEU A 503 6.05 -18.14 -14.55
C LEU A 503 6.25 -19.65 -14.62
N GLN A 504 5.18 -20.43 -14.79
CA GLN A 504 5.27 -21.86 -15.03
C GLN A 504 6.03 -22.15 -16.32
N ALA A 505 5.78 -21.40 -17.40
CA ALA A 505 6.52 -21.58 -18.66
C ALA A 505 8.02 -21.32 -18.50
N ILE A 506 8.38 -20.33 -17.67
CA ILE A 506 9.77 -20.01 -17.33
C ILE A 506 10.40 -21.14 -16.49
N GLU A 507 9.68 -21.66 -15.49
CA GLU A 507 10.13 -22.76 -14.63
C GLU A 507 10.33 -24.06 -15.44
N ASP A 508 9.47 -24.31 -16.43
CA ASP A 508 9.54 -25.45 -17.35
C ASP A 508 10.67 -25.32 -18.40
N LEU A 509 11.41 -24.20 -18.41
CA LEU A 509 12.42 -23.86 -19.42
C LEU A 509 11.88 -23.91 -20.86
N ALA A 510 10.58 -23.65 -21.02
CA ALA A 510 9.92 -23.61 -22.31
C ALA A 510 10.06 -22.22 -22.96
N ALA A 511 9.90 -22.16 -24.28
CA ALA A 511 9.71 -20.89 -24.97
C ALA A 511 8.48 -20.17 -24.40
N LEU A 512 8.60 -18.87 -24.17
CA LEU A 512 7.49 -18.08 -23.64
C LEU A 512 6.31 -18.11 -24.64
N PRO A 513 5.10 -18.49 -24.21
CA PRO A 513 3.93 -18.49 -25.09
C PRO A 513 3.70 -17.12 -25.74
N GLU A 514 3.32 -17.11 -27.02
CA GLU A 514 3.11 -15.89 -27.82
C GLU A 514 2.10 -14.93 -27.18
N ILE A 515 1.09 -15.45 -26.47
CA ILE A 515 0.12 -14.63 -25.74
C ILE A 515 0.75 -13.68 -24.72
N PHE A 516 1.91 -14.02 -24.15
CA PHE A 516 2.62 -13.17 -23.19
C PHE A 516 3.62 -12.20 -23.85
N MET A 517 3.78 -12.29 -25.17
CA MET A 517 4.56 -11.38 -26.01
C MET A 517 3.68 -10.49 -26.89
N ASP A 518 2.37 -10.74 -26.89
CA ASP A 518 1.36 -9.99 -27.63
C ASP A 518 1.25 -8.55 -27.14
N THR A 519 1.02 -7.61 -28.06
CA THR A 519 0.87 -6.18 -27.76
C THR A 519 -0.27 -5.96 -26.76
N SER A 520 -1.38 -6.68 -26.93
CA SER A 520 -2.51 -6.60 -26.01
C SER A 520 -2.16 -7.02 -24.58
N TYR A 521 -1.22 -7.96 -24.39
CA TYR A 521 -0.73 -8.35 -23.06
C TYR A 521 0.15 -7.26 -22.41
N ALA A 522 0.89 -6.49 -23.22
CA ALA A 522 1.60 -5.32 -22.71
C ALA A 522 0.62 -4.20 -22.32
N VAL A 523 -0.36 -3.89 -23.18
CA VAL A 523 -1.37 -2.84 -22.93
C VAL A 523 -2.16 -3.14 -21.66
N VAL A 524 -2.71 -4.35 -21.52
CA VAL A 524 -3.60 -4.71 -20.41
C VAL A 524 -2.93 -4.73 -19.04
N LEU A 525 -1.60 -4.76 -18.99
CA LEU A 525 -0.78 -4.69 -17.77
C LEU A 525 -0.17 -3.30 -17.54
N HIS A 526 -0.34 -2.38 -18.49
CA HIS A 526 0.09 -0.98 -18.39
C HIS A 526 -1.01 -0.16 -17.71
N PHE A 527 -1.08 -0.25 -16.38
CA PHE A 527 -2.18 0.35 -15.61
C PHE A 527 -2.07 1.88 -15.50
N ASN A 528 -2.63 2.61 -16.47
CA ASN A 528 -2.75 4.07 -16.40
C ASN A 528 -3.55 4.54 -15.17
N LEU A 529 -4.46 3.70 -14.65
CA LEU A 529 -5.10 3.91 -13.35
C LEU A 529 -4.75 2.75 -12.42
N SER A 530 -3.98 3.02 -11.37
CA SER A 530 -3.76 2.06 -10.27
C SER A 530 -4.50 2.52 -9.03
N THR A 531 -5.45 1.72 -8.57
CA THR A 531 -6.41 2.13 -7.55
C THR A 531 -6.43 1.18 -6.36
N SER A 532 -6.78 1.70 -5.19
CA SER A 532 -7.06 0.87 -4.01
C SER A 532 -8.06 1.53 -3.09
N GLN A 533 -9.10 0.79 -2.72
CA GLN A 533 -9.89 1.10 -1.54
C GLN A 533 -9.09 0.71 -0.29
N VAL A 534 -9.08 1.59 0.71
CA VAL A 534 -8.53 1.29 2.03
C VAL A 534 -9.56 1.72 3.08
N PRO A 535 -10.50 0.82 3.45
CA PRO A 535 -11.58 1.15 4.37
C PRO A 535 -11.09 1.15 5.82
N ALA A 536 -10.88 2.34 6.38
CA ALA A 536 -10.51 2.54 7.79
C ALA A 536 -11.70 3.08 8.60
N LYS A 537 -11.74 2.79 9.90
CA LYS A 537 -12.62 3.53 10.82
C LYS A 537 -12.05 4.91 11.14
N THR A 538 -10.72 5.01 11.18
CA THR A 538 -10.00 6.26 11.34
C THR A 538 -10.20 7.13 10.10
N ASN A 539 -10.39 8.44 10.31
CA ASN A 539 -10.47 9.42 9.22
C ASN A 539 -9.09 9.71 8.61
N CYS A 540 -8.52 8.69 7.97
CA CYS A 540 -7.21 8.71 7.32
C CYS A 540 -7.32 8.47 5.81
N VAL A 541 -6.21 8.67 5.11
CA VAL A 541 -6.09 8.35 3.69
C VAL A 541 -4.70 7.80 3.39
N MET A 542 -4.64 6.71 2.64
CA MET A 542 -3.39 6.16 2.11
C MET A 542 -3.06 6.83 0.76
N CYS A 543 -1.80 6.90 0.40
CA CYS A 543 -1.31 7.44 -0.86
C CYS A 543 -0.10 6.64 -1.36
N PHE A 544 0.04 6.56 -2.68
CA PHE A 544 1.15 5.92 -3.38
C PHE A 544 1.33 6.59 -4.75
N GLY A 545 2.51 6.46 -5.36
CA GLY A 545 2.76 6.98 -6.71
C GLY A 545 2.14 6.12 -7.82
N PRO A 546 2.01 6.62 -9.05
CA PRO A 546 1.61 5.82 -10.20
C PRO A 546 2.55 4.63 -10.46
N VAL A 547 2.00 3.55 -11.03
CA VAL A 547 2.77 2.33 -11.39
C VAL A 547 3.38 2.40 -12.80
N VAL A 548 2.95 3.37 -13.61
CA VAL A 548 3.48 3.69 -14.94
C VAL A 548 3.72 5.20 -15.07
N PRO A 549 4.67 5.65 -15.90
CA PRO A 549 5.01 7.09 -16.02
C PRO A 549 3.85 7.99 -16.46
N ASP A 550 2.96 7.49 -17.30
CA ASP A 550 1.79 8.15 -17.90
C ASP A 550 0.47 7.75 -17.20
N GLY A 551 0.53 7.50 -15.90
CA GLY A 551 -0.60 7.01 -15.11
C GLY A 551 -0.86 7.81 -13.85
N TYR A 552 -1.85 7.33 -13.09
CA TYR A 552 -2.23 7.85 -11.80
C TYR A 552 -2.23 6.77 -10.73
N GLY A 553 -1.86 7.16 -9.51
CA GLY A 553 -2.19 6.41 -8.30
C GLY A 553 -3.41 7.03 -7.62
N VAL A 554 -4.48 6.26 -7.41
CA VAL A 554 -5.71 6.76 -6.75
C VAL A 554 -6.08 5.87 -5.58
N CYS A 555 -5.99 6.41 -4.37
CA CYS A 555 -6.38 5.70 -3.16
C CYS A 555 -7.53 6.43 -2.47
N TYR A 556 -8.46 5.67 -1.89
CA TYR A 556 -9.61 6.27 -1.22
C TYR A 556 -10.07 5.52 0.03
N ASN A 557 -10.62 6.28 0.97
CA ASN A 557 -11.24 5.78 2.20
C ASN A 557 -12.68 6.31 2.30
N PRO A 558 -13.69 5.47 1.95
CA PRO A 558 -15.10 5.85 2.04
C PRO A 558 -15.60 5.86 3.49
N MET A 559 -15.85 7.06 4.02
CA MET A 559 -16.50 7.27 5.30
C MET A 559 -18.03 7.29 5.12
N ASP A 560 -18.79 7.42 6.20
CA ASP A 560 -20.25 7.34 6.09
C ASP A 560 -20.83 8.54 5.34
N THR A 561 -20.31 9.75 5.58
CA THR A 561 -20.82 11.02 5.02
C THR A 561 -19.82 11.77 4.13
N HIS A 562 -18.61 11.26 3.97
CA HIS A 562 -17.56 11.84 3.12
C HIS A 562 -16.62 10.78 2.57
N ILE A 563 -15.75 11.14 1.63
CA ILE A 563 -14.73 10.23 1.08
C ILE A 563 -13.39 10.96 1.08
N ASN A 564 -12.34 10.35 1.65
CA ASN A 564 -10.99 10.87 1.51
C ASN A 564 -10.36 10.30 0.25
N PHE A 565 -9.77 11.16 -0.58
CA PHE A 565 -9.05 10.78 -1.81
C PHE A 565 -7.59 11.24 -1.75
N ALA A 566 -6.70 10.40 -2.27
CA ALA A 566 -5.35 10.77 -2.64
C ALA A 566 -5.12 10.39 -4.10
N VAL A 567 -4.83 11.39 -4.93
CA VAL A 567 -4.53 11.25 -6.36
C VAL A 567 -3.07 11.64 -6.56
N SER A 568 -2.31 10.81 -7.26
CA SER A 568 -0.92 11.08 -7.65
C SER A 568 -0.72 10.93 -9.16
N ALA A 569 0.22 11.67 -9.70
CA ALA A 569 0.68 11.63 -11.09
C ALA A 569 2.19 11.95 -11.14
N PHE A 570 2.80 11.90 -12.32
CA PHE A 570 4.18 12.34 -12.53
C PHE A 570 4.22 13.60 -13.42
N ASN A 571 4.89 14.65 -12.95
CA ASN A 571 5.08 15.92 -13.66
C ASN A 571 5.83 15.75 -14.99
N SER A 572 6.65 14.71 -15.11
CA SER A 572 7.33 14.32 -16.35
C SER A 572 6.38 13.92 -17.47
N CYS A 573 5.14 13.53 -17.16
CA CYS A 573 4.09 13.27 -18.14
C CYS A 573 3.11 14.45 -18.23
N GLN A 574 3.26 15.26 -19.28
CA GLN A 574 2.42 16.45 -19.52
C GLN A 574 0.92 16.14 -19.67
N ASP A 575 0.58 14.90 -20.03
CA ASP A 575 -0.81 14.45 -20.19
C ASP A 575 -1.50 14.17 -18.85
N THR A 576 -0.74 14.03 -17.76
CA THR A 576 -1.27 13.72 -16.42
C THR A 576 -1.20 14.91 -15.46
N ASN A 577 -2.24 15.07 -14.65
CA ASN A 577 -2.30 16.11 -13.62
C ASN A 577 -3.24 15.70 -12.48
N ALA A 578 -2.70 15.54 -11.27
CA ALA A 578 -3.42 14.99 -10.13
C ALA A 578 -4.60 15.88 -9.71
N ALA A 579 -4.43 17.20 -9.74
CA ALA A 579 -5.50 18.14 -9.41
C ALA A 579 -6.65 18.10 -10.43
N ARG A 580 -6.33 18.00 -11.73
CA ARG A 580 -7.32 17.88 -12.81
C ARG A 580 -8.14 16.60 -12.68
N LEU A 581 -7.48 15.46 -12.42
CA LEU A 581 -8.20 14.19 -12.21
C LEU A 581 -9.03 14.22 -10.92
N ALA A 582 -8.51 14.80 -9.83
CA ALA A 582 -9.26 14.94 -8.59
C ALA A 582 -10.53 15.79 -8.76
N GLN A 583 -10.45 16.91 -9.50
CA GLN A 583 -11.62 17.73 -9.82
C GLN A 583 -12.61 16.96 -10.70
N ALA A 584 -12.14 16.32 -11.78
CA ALA A 584 -13.01 15.55 -12.65
C ALA A 584 -13.70 14.38 -11.93
N LEU A 585 -13.05 13.79 -10.92
CA LEU A 585 -13.63 12.75 -10.06
C LEU A 585 -14.73 13.32 -9.15
N GLU A 586 -14.50 14.48 -8.54
CA GLU A 586 -15.52 15.17 -7.76
C GLU A 586 -16.75 15.51 -8.61
N ASP A 587 -16.54 16.09 -9.80
CA ASP A 587 -17.60 16.41 -10.75
C ASP A 587 -18.36 15.15 -11.18
N ALA A 588 -17.64 14.06 -11.49
CA ALA A 588 -18.25 12.77 -11.85
C ALA A 588 -19.11 12.18 -10.73
N LEU A 589 -18.66 12.24 -9.47
CA LEU A 589 -19.43 11.77 -8.31
C LEU A 589 -20.73 12.57 -8.14
N LEU A 590 -20.65 13.90 -8.28
CA LEU A 590 -21.79 14.80 -8.19
C LEU A 590 -22.78 14.59 -9.33
N ASP A 591 -22.30 14.47 -10.57
CA ASP A 591 -23.16 14.25 -11.74
C ASP A 591 -23.89 12.92 -11.68
N ILE A 592 -23.22 11.86 -11.23
CA ILE A 592 -23.86 10.55 -11.03
C ILE A 592 -24.95 10.66 -9.95
N LYS A 593 -24.69 11.41 -8.86
CA LYS A 593 -25.71 11.68 -7.84
C LYS A 593 -26.92 12.41 -8.44
N THR A 594 -26.68 13.51 -9.17
CA THR A 594 -27.74 14.28 -9.83
C THR A 594 -28.56 13.43 -10.80
N LEU A 595 -27.91 12.59 -11.60
CA LEU A 595 -28.58 11.68 -12.53
C LEU A 595 -29.57 10.74 -11.81
N LEU A 596 -29.13 10.16 -10.69
CA LEU A 596 -29.95 9.24 -9.88
C LEU A 596 -31.10 9.96 -9.17
N GLU A 597 -30.89 11.17 -8.68
CA GLU A 597 -31.92 11.99 -8.04
C GLU A 597 -32.99 12.47 -9.04
N GLN A 598 -32.59 12.81 -10.26
CA GLN A 598 -33.50 13.21 -11.34
C GLN A 598 -34.26 12.03 -11.97
N THR A 599 -33.84 10.80 -11.70
CA THR A 599 -34.44 9.58 -12.27
C THR A 599 -34.77 8.56 -11.18
N PRO A 600 -35.68 8.88 -10.24
CA PRO A 600 -35.99 7.96 -9.16
C PRO A 600 -36.56 6.65 -9.71
N LYS A 601 -36.09 5.51 -9.19
CA LYS A 601 -36.74 4.22 -9.45
C LYS A 601 -38.17 4.30 -8.92
N ALA A 602 -39.16 3.92 -9.74
CA ALA A 602 -40.55 3.89 -9.32
C ALA A 602 -40.69 3.14 -7.99
N LYS A 603 -41.37 3.74 -7.01
CA LYS A 603 -41.68 3.09 -5.74
C LYS A 603 -42.66 1.93 -6.04
N LEU A 604 -42.13 0.71 -6.12
CA LEU A 604 -42.91 -0.52 -6.12
C LEU A 604 -43.20 -0.95 -4.68
#